data_AF-A0A7Z2ZU03-F1
#
_entry.id   AF-A0A7Z2ZU03-F1
#
_cell.length_a   1.000
_cell.length_b   1.000
_cell.length_c   1.000
_cell.angle_alpha   90.00
_cell.angle_beta   90.00
_cell.angle_gamma   90.00
#
_symmetry.space_group_name_H-M   'P 1'
#
loop_
_entity.id
_entity.type
_entity.pdbx_description
1 polymer ?
#
loop_
_entity_poly.entity_id
_entity_poly.type
_entity_poly.pdbx_seq_one_letter_code
_entity_poly.pdbx_strand_id
1 'polypeptide(L)'
;MTIRERICDEYGRYPVFCLRQKITPDYIAEMRQYAKSSSQLSRWGSDAEIMMFCRVYNARVTVFSPTYPAPGYSLVFENDQGLAPAYDIALVHRHGNHWRYLKPPG
;
A
#
# COMPACT_ATOMS: atom_id res chain seq x y z
N MET A 1 3.39 13.12 11.50
CA MET A 1 2.43 12.12 10.99
C MET A 1 3.12 11.27 9.94
N THR A 2 3.20 9.95 10.16
CA THR A 2 3.79 9.00 9.20
C THR A 2 2.77 8.58 8.14
N ILE A 3 3.23 7.96 7.04
CA ILE A 3 2.35 7.37 6.00
C ILE A 3 1.37 6.37 6.63
N ARG A 4 1.87 5.51 7.54
CA ARG A 4 1.06 4.47 8.19
C ARG A 4 -0.02 5.06 9.10
N GLU A 5 0.29 6.11 9.87
CA GLU A 5 -0.72 6.79 10.69
C GLU A 5 -1.89 7.28 9.82
N ARG A 6 -1.57 7.88 8.67
CA ARG A 6 -2.59 8.39 7.75
C ARG A 6 -3.43 7.29 7.11
N ILE A 7 -2.81 6.15 6.76
CA ILE A 7 -3.54 4.97 6.28
C ILE A 7 -4.45 4.41 7.37
N CYS A 8 -3.99 4.33 8.63
CA CYS A 8 -4.83 3.89 9.76
C CYS A 8 -6.06 4.78 9.96
N ASP A 9 -5.91 6.09 9.81
CA ASP A 9 -7.02 7.04 9.93
C ASP A 9 -8.01 6.85 8.78
N GLU A 10 -7.52 6.58 7.58
CA GLU A 10 -8.37 6.34 6.41
C GLU A 10 -9.14 5.01 6.52
N TYR A 11 -8.54 3.95 7.06
CA TYR A 11 -9.28 2.72 7.38
C TYR A 11 -10.48 2.97 8.29
N GLY A 12 -10.35 3.87 9.27
CA GLY A 12 -11.46 4.25 10.15
C GLY A 12 -12.61 4.95 9.44
N ARG A 13 -12.35 5.58 8.28
CA ARG A 13 -13.36 6.27 7.47
C ARG A 13 -14.01 5.37 6.42
N TYR A 14 -13.43 4.21 6.13
CA TYR A 14 -13.87 3.30 5.06
C TYR A 14 -14.15 1.87 5.56
N PRO A 15 -15.18 1.67 6.42
CA PRO A 15 -15.48 0.36 7.01
C PRO A 15 -15.84 -0.70 5.96
N VAL A 16 -16.46 -0.31 4.84
CA VAL A 16 -16.79 -1.25 3.75
C VAL A 16 -15.52 -1.78 3.06
N PHE A 17 -14.51 -0.93 2.89
CA PHE A 17 -13.20 -1.37 2.39
C PHE A 17 -12.58 -2.37 3.35
N CYS A 18 -12.58 -2.05 4.65
CA CYS A 18 -12.04 -2.92 5.69
C CYS A 18 -12.72 -4.29 5.69
N LEU A 19 -14.04 -4.34 5.53
CA LEU A 19 -14.78 -5.61 5.43
C LEU A 19 -14.34 -6.44 4.20
N ARG A 20 -14.25 -5.81 3.02
CA ARG A 20 -13.86 -6.49 1.77
C ARG A 20 -12.43 -7.03 1.82
N GLN A 21 -11.52 -6.24 2.41
CA GLN A 21 -10.10 -6.59 2.54
C GLN A 21 -9.79 -7.36 3.82
N LYS A 22 -10.80 -7.75 4.60
CA LYS A 22 -10.66 -8.47 5.88
C LYS A 22 -9.71 -7.77 6.88
N ILE A 23 -9.72 -6.43 6.88
CA ILE A 23 -8.94 -5.60 7.79
C ILE A 23 -9.66 -5.55 9.14
N THR A 24 -9.02 -6.08 10.18
CA THR A 24 -9.58 -6.15 11.53
C THR A 24 -9.19 -4.93 12.38
N PRO A 25 -9.94 -4.60 13.44
CA PRO A 25 -9.53 -3.59 14.41
C PRO A 25 -8.14 -3.87 15.01
N ASP A 26 -7.83 -5.14 15.31
CA ASP A 26 -6.54 -5.56 15.84
C ASP A 26 -5.39 -5.27 14.87
N TYR A 27 -5.60 -5.54 13.57
CA TYR A 27 -4.64 -5.21 12.53
C TYR A 27 -4.37 -3.69 12.45
N ILE A 28 -5.42 -2.86 12.58
CA ILE A 28 -5.27 -1.40 12.59
C ILE A 28 -4.52 -0.95 13.85
N ALA A 29 -4.83 -1.52 15.02
CA ALA A 29 -4.15 -1.22 16.27
C ALA A 29 -2.65 -1.58 16.20
N GLU A 30 -2.33 -2.77 15.69
CA GLU A 30 -0.97 -3.21 15.42
C GLU A 30 -0.26 -2.23 14.47
N MET A 31 -0.90 -1.89 13.34
CA MET A 31 -0.32 -0.95 12.37
C MET A 31 -0.06 0.42 12.99
N ARG A 32 -0.95 0.94 13.83
CA ARG A 32 -0.75 2.20 14.59
C ARG A 32 0.43 2.11 15.55
N GLN A 33 0.63 0.98 16.22
CA GLN A 33 1.78 0.79 17.12
C GLN A 33 3.09 0.88 16.35
N TYR A 34 3.20 0.19 15.22
CA TYR A 34 4.38 0.26 14.36
C TYR A 34 4.56 1.64 13.72
N ALA A 35 3.48 2.36 13.43
CA ALA A 35 3.54 3.69 12.84
C ALA A 35 4.19 4.74 13.78
N LYS A 36 4.13 4.51 15.10
CA LYS A 36 4.77 5.36 16.12
C LYS A 36 6.27 5.09 16.28
N SER A 37 6.78 3.98 15.73
CA SER A 37 8.17 3.54 15.86
C SER A 37 8.82 3.42 14.48
N SER A 38 9.46 4.50 14.01
CA SER A 38 10.12 4.55 12.68
C SER A 38 11.28 3.58 12.53
N SER A 39 11.78 2.99 13.63
CA SER A 39 12.85 1.99 13.64
C SER A 39 12.37 0.55 13.41
N GLN A 40 11.07 0.26 13.47
CA GLN A 40 10.54 -1.07 13.19
C GLN A 40 10.20 -1.24 11.70
N LEU A 41 11.24 -1.55 10.92
CA LEU A 41 11.15 -1.90 9.49
C LEU A 41 10.69 -3.35 9.23
N SER A 42 10.47 -4.15 10.28
CA SER A 42 10.19 -5.59 10.16
C SER A 42 8.77 -5.95 9.76
N ARG A 43 7.78 -5.06 9.96
CA ARG A 43 6.39 -5.30 9.54
C ARG A 43 6.25 -5.09 8.03
N TRP A 44 5.86 -6.15 7.33
CA TRP A 44 5.60 -6.12 5.88
C TRP A 44 4.35 -5.30 5.57
N GLY A 45 4.35 -4.62 4.42
CA GLY A 45 3.15 -3.99 3.87
C GLY A 45 2.30 -5.01 3.11
N SER A 46 1.04 -4.68 2.87
CA SER A 46 0.09 -5.53 2.13
C SER A 46 -0.49 -4.79 0.92
N ASP A 47 -1.11 -5.54 0.01
CA ASP A 47 -1.85 -4.96 -1.13
C ASP A 47 -2.95 -3.99 -0.65
N ALA A 48 -3.62 -4.32 0.46
CA ALA A 48 -4.64 -3.46 1.06
C ALA A 48 -4.05 -2.12 1.54
N GLU A 49 -2.84 -2.13 2.09
CA GLU A 49 -2.13 -0.89 2.45
C GLU A 49 -1.78 -0.07 1.20
N ILE A 50 -1.45 -0.70 0.07
CA ILE A 50 -1.17 0.00 -1.19
C ILE A 50 -2.43 0.59 -1.76
N MET A 51 -3.55 -0.14 -1.79
CA MET A 51 -4.84 0.38 -2.20
C MET A 51 -5.24 1.61 -1.38
N MET A 52 -5.08 1.52 -0.05
CA MET A 52 -5.42 2.63 0.84
C MET A 52 -4.43 3.80 0.69
N PHE A 53 -3.16 3.52 0.45
CA PHE A 53 -2.17 4.54 0.08
C PHE A 53 -2.57 5.28 -1.20
N CYS A 54 -2.94 4.57 -2.26
CA CYS A 54 -3.38 5.15 -3.53
C CYS A 54 -4.57 6.10 -3.32
N ARG A 55 -5.51 5.73 -2.45
CA ARG A 55 -6.64 6.58 -2.06
C ARG A 55 -6.19 7.83 -1.29
N VAL A 56 -5.40 7.67 -0.22
CA VAL A 56 -4.97 8.77 0.66
C VAL A 56 -4.15 9.83 -0.07
N TYR A 57 -3.31 9.40 -1.02
CA TYR A 57 -2.34 10.27 -1.68
C TYR A 57 -2.69 10.60 -3.13
N ASN A 58 -3.86 10.17 -3.62
CA ASN A 58 -4.24 10.25 -5.03
C ASN A 58 -3.11 9.75 -5.95
N ALA A 59 -2.67 8.51 -5.73
CA ALA A 59 -1.55 7.92 -6.45
C ALA A 59 -1.98 6.69 -7.25
N ARG A 60 -1.19 6.37 -8.27
CA ARG A 60 -1.15 5.08 -8.93
C ARG A 60 0.14 4.37 -8.56
N VAL A 61 0.02 3.12 -8.13
CA VAL A 61 1.16 2.25 -7.81
C VAL A 61 1.15 1.08 -8.77
N THR A 62 2.22 0.93 -9.56
CA THR A 62 2.44 -0.24 -10.42
C THR A 62 3.50 -1.12 -9.81
N VAL A 63 3.17 -2.40 -9.61
CA VAL A 63 4.02 -3.40 -9.00
C VAL A 63 4.45 -4.39 -10.06
N PHE A 64 5.74 -4.41 -10.34
CA PHE A 64 6.38 -5.36 -11.25
C PHE A 64 6.92 -6.53 -10.45
N SER A 65 6.57 -7.76 -10.81
CA SER A 65 7.18 -8.94 -10.20
C SER A 65 7.43 -10.01 -11.24
N PRO A 66 8.51 -10.79 -11.10
CA PRO A 66 8.67 -12.04 -11.85
C PRO A 66 7.74 -13.15 -11.35
N THR A 67 7.11 -13.02 -10.17
CA THR A 67 6.35 -14.10 -9.52
C THR A 67 4.99 -13.67 -8.97
N TYR A 68 4.60 -12.40 -9.12
CA TYR A 68 3.41 -11.82 -8.48
C TYR A 68 2.74 -10.75 -9.40
N PRO A 69 1.43 -10.80 -9.68
CA PRO A 69 0.51 -11.89 -9.34
C PRO A 69 0.80 -13.16 -10.16
N ALA A 70 1.49 -13.02 -11.29
CA ALA A 70 2.01 -14.09 -12.14
C ALA A 70 3.26 -13.61 -12.91
N PRO A 71 4.11 -14.51 -13.42
CA PRO A 71 5.29 -14.11 -14.20
C PRO A 71 4.95 -13.27 -15.43
N GLY A 72 5.62 -12.13 -15.58
CA GLY A 72 5.40 -11.22 -16.71
C GLY A 72 4.20 -10.27 -16.56
N TYR A 73 3.50 -10.31 -15.42
CA TYR A 73 2.39 -9.41 -15.12
C TYR A 73 2.82 -8.28 -14.19
N SER A 74 2.15 -7.13 -14.33
CA SER A 74 2.20 -6.04 -13.36
C SER A 74 0.84 -5.88 -12.70
N LEU A 75 0.82 -5.65 -11.39
CA LEU A 75 -0.39 -5.25 -10.68
C LEU A 75 -0.45 -3.74 -10.58
N VAL A 76 -1.59 -3.16 -10.94
CA VAL A 76 -1.82 -1.71 -10.87
C VAL A 76 -2.85 -1.43 -9.80
N PHE A 77 -2.48 -0.59 -8.84
CA PHE A 77 -3.36 -0.06 -7.80
C PHE A 77 -3.60 1.41 -8.07
N GLU A 78 -4.85 1.82 -8.12
CA GLU A 78 -5.26 3.21 -8.34
C GLU A 78 -6.23 3.65 -7.25
N ASN A 79 -6.39 4.97 -7.10
CA ASN A 79 -7.48 5.48 -6.27
C ASN A 79 -8.81 4.98 -6.87
N ASP A 80 -9.75 4.65 -5.99
CA ASP A 80 -11.12 4.25 -6.32
C ASP A 80 -12.09 5.45 -6.29
N GLN A 81 -11.57 6.67 -6.34
CA GLN A 81 -12.33 7.92 -6.30
C GLN A 81 -12.62 8.50 -7.69
N GLY A 82 -12.13 7.87 -8.76
CA GLY A 82 -12.31 8.34 -10.13
C GLY A 82 -11.51 9.60 -10.47
N LEU A 83 -10.51 9.94 -9.65
CA LEU A 83 -9.60 11.05 -9.90
C LEU A 83 -8.43 10.56 -10.76
N ALA A 84 -7.92 11.41 -11.65
CA ALA A 84 -6.64 11.15 -12.28
C ALA A 84 -5.53 11.13 -11.20
N PRO A 85 -4.62 10.14 -11.22
CA PRO A 85 -3.57 10.04 -10.21
C PRO A 85 -2.62 11.24 -10.31
N ALA A 86 -2.35 11.87 -9.16
CA ALA A 86 -1.38 12.96 -9.04
C ALA A 86 0.07 12.45 -9.05
N TYR A 87 0.27 11.18 -8.68
CA TYR A 87 1.58 10.55 -8.58
C TYR A 87 1.57 9.17 -9.21
N ASP A 88 2.64 8.86 -9.94
CA ASP A 88 2.92 7.53 -10.47
C ASP A 88 4.13 6.92 -9.76
N ILE A 89 3.92 5.78 -9.12
CA ILE A 89 4.94 5.07 -8.34
C ILE A 89 5.13 3.68 -8.93
N ALA A 90 6.36 3.34 -9.29
CA ALA A 90 6.73 2.00 -9.70
C ALA A 90 7.44 1.27 -8.56
N LEU A 91 6.99 0.05 -8.24
CA LEU A 91 7.60 -0.84 -7.26
C LEU A 91 8.02 -2.14 -7.96
N VAL A 92 9.15 -2.73 -7.54
CA VAL A 92 9.51 -4.11 -7.89
C VAL A 92 9.34 -4.98 -6.68
N HIS A 93 8.58 -6.06 -6.86
CA HIS A 93 8.53 -7.14 -5.90
C HIS A 93 9.69 -8.12 -6.17
N ARG A 94 10.57 -8.28 -5.19
CA ARG A 94 11.72 -9.19 -5.24
C ARG A 94 11.56 -10.31 -4.21
N HIS A 95 11.98 -11.51 -4.61
CA HIS A 95 12.10 -12.70 -3.74
C HIS A 95 10.82 -13.07 -2.95
N GLY A 96 9.64 -12.65 -3.42
CA GLY A 96 8.36 -13.06 -2.85
C GLY A 96 7.91 -12.26 -1.62
N ASN A 97 8.73 -11.37 -1.06
CA ASN A 97 8.38 -10.63 0.16
C ASN A 97 8.98 -9.22 0.30
N HIS A 98 9.71 -8.73 -0.71
CA HIS A 98 10.40 -7.44 -0.62
C HIS A 98 9.97 -6.50 -1.74
N TRP A 99 9.70 -5.24 -1.38
CA TRP A 99 9.21 -4.21 -2.28
C TRP A 99 10.26 -3.12 -2.41
N ARG A 100 10.69 -2.82 -3.63
CA ARG A 100 11.71 -1.81 -3.90
C ARG A 100 11.17 -0.73 -4.83
N TYR A 101 11.36 0.53 -4.47
CA TYR A 101 11.05 1.66 -5.35
C TYR A 101 11.91 1.60 -6.62
N LEU A 102 11.25 1.70 -7.78
CA LEU A 102 11.88 1.94 -9.06
C LEU A 102 11.93 3.44 -9.30
N LYS A 103 13.14 3.99 -9.28
CA LYS A 103 13.36 5.34 -9.78
C LYS A 103 13.24 5.31 -11.31
N PRO A 104 12.46 6.22 -11.94
CA PRO A 104 12.48 6.36 -13.39
C PRO A 104 13.92 6.60 -13.88
N PRO A 105 14.29 6.14 -15.08
CA PRO A 105 15.52 6.59 -15.71
C PRO A 105 15.46 8.11 -15.83
N GLY A 106 16.48 8.79 -15.30
CA GLY A 106 16.63 10.24 -15.38
C GLY A 106 17.17 10.70 -16.72
#